data_AF-A0A0D6LZV0-F1
#
_entry.id   AF-A0A0D6LZV0-F1
#
_cell.length_a   1.000
_cell.length_b   1.000
_cell.length_c   1.000
_cell.angle_alpha   90.00
_cell.angle_beta   90.00
_cell.angle_gamma   90.00
#
_symmetry.space_group_name_H-M   'P 1'
#
loop_
_entity.id
_entity.type
_entity.pdbx_description
1 polymer ?
#
loop_
_entity_poly.entity_id
_entity_poly.type
_entity_poly.pdbx_seq_one_letter_code
_entity_poly.pdbx_strand_id
1 'polypeptide(L)'
;MGTFDLHASTSRRIGLFGQLMPLVTEEILHITRQIVEGLAALHKEGICVGILTSDSILLPDGESNGSLIVRITQYAVSHVSKDGLDIHGGLPHSFSIAPEQLVNGSAPVETTFKTDVWALGIVLLEMATGVLLRDVWSLKQYMTILKCSMSRAEKGSLLAPVYKALRSASSNARDLLKVGEKLTEIIEKCLSLLPSHRPTLGEVLSCVREKRATESTYYESVECLSGRIASSACKDWVLREMAVEDAFFLWRLCGSSAEAILVKNNVITLRHPVLTNPSIVVEDLRMFGNDESRKFCVKSGVVTLPDKNVREKLMSVPSMDIFLQSFLATPESINNYDEDLSASRMRLISHLLNSRFYKLPELMSSVAPDIPPMRRADVWCALLDVRSSDEWNFFLYNTLAVHVSDRQLDVDIPRCHQYEELMTSPAAHYGLRRLLKAWLVSHPQYVYWQGCDSLAAPFLLLNFNRLPTALACLTAFIKKYLNNFFLKDNSAIIQGSNEPPPRGLPCSLQHVSYQELKKWHCPRISTEEFAWRVSDQLIVAIDIRPQIEFGRGCVLRSINYPNINDASLLNIAEPLRVAQRNQHPICIVGGKDVEMTRKFSADLVNMGIDGVCVLDGGFEAIRHDTSLIHVPH
;
A
#
# COMPACT_ATOMS: atom_id res chain seq x y z
N MET A 1 5.68 15.29 -8.09
CA MET A 1 5.82 14.47 -6.87
C MET A 1 7.03 13.57 -7.05
N GLY A 2 8.02 13.66 -6.15
CA GLY A 2 9.32 13.00 -6.30
C GLY A 2 9.32 11.58 -5.74
N THR A 3 10.11 10.70 -6.36
CA THR A 3 10.52 9.43 -5.76
C THR A 3 11.53 9.72 -4.64
N PHE A 4 11.23 9.31 -3.40
CA PHE A 4 12.12 9.47 -2.26
C PHE A 4 13.17 8.35 -2.23
N ASP A 5 14.43 8.71 -2.25
CA ASP A 5 15.54 7.79 -1.98
C ASP A 5 16.43 8.42 -0.89
N LEU A 6 16.51 7.76 0.26
CA LEU A 6 17.16 8.25 1.50
C LEU A 6 18.70 8.16 1.47
N HIS A 7 19.31 7.73 0.36
CA HIS A 7 20.75 7.51 0.26
C HIS A 7 21.36 8.16 -0.99
N ALA A 8 21.38 9.48 -1.05
CA ALA A 8 21.95 10.18 -2.21
C ALA A 8 23.01 11.24 -1.87
N SER A 9 23.61 11.22 -0.67
CA SER A 9 24.70 12.13 -0.32
C SER A 9 25.98 11.90 -1.16
N THR A 10 26.12 10.71 -1.75
CA THR A 10 27.20 10.33 -2.69
C THR A 10 26.69 9.20 -3.60
N SER A 11 25.97 9.52 -4.67
CA SER A 11 25.50 8.51 -5.64
C SER A 11 25.85 8.93 -7.05
N ARG A 12 26.41 8.01 -7.83
CA ARG A 12 26.81 8.24 -9.22
C ARG A 12 25.69 7.77 -10.15
N ARG A 13 25.34 8.59 -11.14
CA ARG A 13 24.41 8.18 -12.21
C ARG A 13 25.19 7.42 -13.27
N ILE A 14 24.60 6.38 -13.86
CA ILE A 14 25.25 5.67 -14.97
C ILE A 14 25.53 6.61 -16.15
N GLY A 15 24.62 7.55 -16.42
CA GLY A 15 24.81 8.63 -17.39
C GLY A 15 26.00 9.56 -17.11
N LEU A 16 26.66 9.49 -15.94
CA LEU A 16 27.89 10.23 -15.61
C LEU A 16 29.08 9.28 -15.38
N PHE A 17 28.83 8.05 -14.95
CA PHE A 17 29.85 7.04 -14.64
C PHE A 17 30.53 6.48 -15.89
N GLY A 18 29.76 6.22 -16.95
CA GLY A 18 30.28 5.65 -18.21
C GLY A 18 31.31 6.53 -18.93
N GLN A 19 31.36 7.83 -18.62
CA GLN A 19 32.34 8.78 -19.16
C GLN A 19 33.69 8.75 -18.41
N LEU A 20 33.72 8.32 -17.15
CA LEU A 20 34.90 8.41 -16.27
C LEU A 20 35.68 7.10 -16.18
N MET A 21 34.98 5.96 -16.17
CA MET A 21 35.56 4.62 -16.13
C MET A 21 34.68 3.71 -16.99
N PRO A 22 35.22 3.09 -18.03
CA PRO A 22 34.40 2.22 -18.85
C PRO A 22 34.12 0.88 -18.16
N LEU A 23 32.86 0.50 -18.08
CA LEU A 23 32.44 -0.77 -17.48
C LEU A 23 32.89 -1.97 -18.33
N VAL A 24 33.23 -3.08 -17.67
CA VAL A 24 33.44 -4.38 -18.33
C VAL A 24 32.12 -5.13 -18.49
N THR A 25 32.07 -6.10 -19.40
CA THR A 25 30.85 -6.87 -19.73
C THR A 25 30.16 -7.46 -18.49
N GLU A 26 30.94 -8.04 -17.57
CA GLU A 26 30.39 -8.66 -16.35
C GLU A 26 29.75 -7.63 -15.41
N GLU A 27 30.33 -6.42 -15.31
CA GLU A 27 29.73 -5.33 -14.52
C GLU A 27 28.42 -4.86 -15.17
N ILE A 28 28.39 -4.73 -16.50
CA ILE A 28 27.18 -4.35 -17.23
C ILE A 28 26.10 -5.41 -17.01
N LEU A 29 26.42 -6.70 -17.10
CA LEU A 29 25.46 -7.78 -16.84
C LEU A 29 24.95 -7.77 -15.40
N HIS A 30 25.82 -7.55 -14.41
CA HIS A 30 25.42 -7.43 -13.01
C HIS A 30 24.49 -6.25 -12.75
N ILE A 31 24.79 -5.09 -13.37
CA ILE A 31 23.91 -3.91 -13.32
C ILE A 31 22.57 -4.21 -14.00
N THR A 32 22.61 -4.82 -15.19
CA THR A 32 21.42 -5.20 -15.97
C THR A 32 20.49 -6.09 -15.14
N ARG A 33 21.05 -7.06 -14.41
CA ARG A 33 20.27 -7.95 -13.55
C ARG A 33 19.43 -7.17 -12.54
N GLN A 34 20.05 -6.25 -11.82
CA GLN A 34 19.38 -5.46 -10.79
C GLN A 34 18.35 -4.47 -11.40
N ILE A 35 18.65 -3.88 -12.56
CA ILE A 35 17.67 -3.05 -13.28
C ILE A 35 16.45 -3.88 -13.68
N VAL A 36 16.66 -5.06 -14.25
CA VAL A 36 15.59 -5.95 -14.70
C VAL A 36 14.76 -6.46 -13.52
N GLU A 37 15.39 -6.81 -12.39
CA GLU A 37 14.70 -7.18 -11.15
C GLU A 37 13.82 -6.04 -10.63
N GLY A 38 14.35 -4.80 -10.59
CA GLY A 38 13.60 -3.62 -10.18
C GLY A 38 12.42 -3.31 -11.12
N LEU A 39 12.64 -3.34 -12.43
CA LEU A 39 11.58 -3.15 -13.42
C LEU A 39 10.51 -4.25 -13.34
N ALA A 40 10.90 -5.51 -13.10
CA ALA A 40 9.97 -6.62 -12.99
C ALA A 40 9.08 -6.49 -11.75
N ALA A 41 9.65 -6.02 -10.64
CA ALA A 41 8.88 -5.71 -9.43
C ALA A 41 7.85 -4.60 -9.69
N LEU A 42 8.23 -3.53 -10.40
CA LEU A 42 7.33 -2.44 -10.78
C LEU A 42 6.20 -2.91 -11.71
N HIS A 43 6.52 -3.69 -12.74
CA HIS A 43 5.53 -4.22 -13.69
C HIS A 43 4.53 -5.14 -13.02
N LYS A 44 4.96 -5.92 -12.01
CA LYS A 44 4.08 -6.78 -11.21
C LYS A 44 3.03 -5.98 -10.44
N GLU A 45 3.38 -4.79 -9.97
CA GLU A 45 2.46 -3.84 -9.32
C GLU A 45 1.65 -2.98 -10.32
N GLY A 46 1.76 -3.26 -11.62
CA GLY A 46 1.04 -2.51 -12.66
C GLY A 46 1.65 -1.13 -12.97
N ILE A 47 2.88 -0.87 -12.54
CA ILE A 47 3.55 0.43 -12.71
C ILE A 47 4.49 0.36 -13.92
N CYS A 48 4.22 1.20 -14.93
CA CYS A 48 5.15 1.46 -16.02
C CYS A 48 6.04 2.65 -15.67
N VAL A 49 7.35 2.56 -15.95
CA VAL A 49 8.28 3.67 -15.70
C VAL A 49 8.08 4.79 -16.71
N GLY A 50 8.00 4.45 -17.99
CA GLY A 50 7.65 5.36 -19.09
C GLY A 50 8.73 6.36 -19.50
N ILE A 51 9.63 6.74 -18.58
CA ILE A 51 10.71 7.72 -18.79
C ILE A 51 12.09 7.19 -18.39
N LEU A 52 12.29 5.87 -18.46
CA LEU A 52 13.54 5.23 -18.07
C LEU A 52 14.70 5.74 -18.93
N THR A 53 15.76 6.22 -18.31
CA THR A 53 17.00 6.67 -18.98
C THR A 53 18.23 6.27 -18.16
N SER A 54 19.42 6.49 -18.71
CA SER A 54 20.69 6.28 -17.99
C SER A 54 20.86 7.18 -16.76
N ASP A 55 20.12 8.30 -16.67
CA ASP A 55 20.09 9.17 -15.48
C ASP A 55 19.14 8.66 -14.41
N SER A 56 18.20 7.79 -14.75
CA SER A 56 17.25 7.17 -13.83
C SER A 56 17.92 6.06 -12.99
N ILE A 57 19.12 5.60 -13.38
CA ILE A 57 19.86 4.53 -12.69
C ILE A 57 20.93 5.12 -11.77
N LEU A 58 20.79 4.88 -10.47
CA LEU A 58 21.71 5.29 -9.43
C LEU A 58 22.61 4.14 -8.97
N LEU A 59 23.88 4.47 -8.75
CA LEU A 59 24.89 3.66 -8.07
C LEU A 59 25.24 4.38 -6.76
N PRO A 60 24.65 3.99 -5.62
CA PRO A 60 25.00 4.56 -4.32
C PRO A 60 26.45 4.24 -3.97
N ASP A 61 27.20 5.19 -3.42
CA ASP A 61 28.53 4.91 -2.87
C ASP A 61 28.35 4.10 -1.57
N GLY A 62 28.74 2.82 -1.63
CA GLY A 62 28.63 1.86 -0.54
C GLY A 62 28.74 0.44 -1.05
N GLU A 63 29.93 -0.15 -0.93
CA GLU A 63 30.12 -1.58 -1.19
C GLU A 63 29.44 -2.38 -0.08
N SER A 64 28.40 -3.15 -0.42
CA SER A 64 28.01 -4.28 0.43
C SER A 64 28.70 -5.51 -0.15
N ASN A 65 29.65 -6.07 0.62
CA ASN A 65 30.40 -7.28 0.23
C ASN A 65 31.13 -7.18 -1.13
N GLY A 66 31.59 -5.99 -1.54
CA GLY A 66 32.32 -5.80 -2.80
C GLY A 66 31.48 -5.84 -4.08
N SER A 67 30.15 -5.72 -4.00
CA SER A 67 29.23 -5.69 -5.15
C SER A 67 28.54 -4.33 -5.30
N LEU A 68 28.46 -3.84 -6.54
CA LEU A 68 27.71 -2.63 -6.89
C LEU A 68 26.21 -2.81 -6.59
N ILE A 69 25.60 -1.85 -5.89
CA ILE A 69 24.15 -1.75 -5.69
C ILE A 69 23.57 -0.84 -6.75
N VAL A 70 22.44 -1.22 -7.35
CA VAL A 70 21.74 -0.43 -8.36
C VAL A 70 20.34 -0.05 -7.86
N ARG A 71 19.95 1.21 -8.04
CA ARG A 71 18.60 1.70 -7.74
C ARG A 71 17.98 2.42 -8.92
N ILE A 72 16.69 2.19 -9.14
CA ILE A 72 15.89 2.88 -10.17
C ILE A 72 15.17 4.06 -9.51
N THR A 73 15.25 5.22 -10.14
CA THR A 73 14.55 6.45 -9.72
C THR A 73 13.60 6.93 -10.79
N GLN A 74 12.75 7.91 -10.48
CA GLN A 74 11.78 8.50 -11.41
C GLN A 74 10.74 7.49 -11.96
N TYR A 75 10.63 6.31 -11.36
CA TYR A 75 9.77 5.23 -11.83
C TYR A 75 8.27 5.52 -11.73
N ALA A 76 7.86 6.40 -10.80
CA ALA A 76 6.45 6.67 -10.54
C ALA A 76 5.86 7.80 -11.40
N VAL A 77 6.67 8.47 -12.22
CA VAL A 77 6.24 9.71 -12.90
C VAL A 77 5.11 9.45 -13.89
N SER A 78 5.21 8.39 -14.72
CA SER A 78 4.13 7.99 -15.64
C SER A 78 2.85 7.65 -14.85
N HIS A 79 2.95 6.77 -13.86
CA HIS A 79 1.81 6.34 -13.05
C HIS A 79 1.09 7.50 -12.34
N VAL A 80 1.82 8.36 -11.64
CA VAL A 80 1.23 9.47 -10.85
C VAL A 80 0.66 10.57 -11.75
N SER A 81 1.12 10.69 -12.99
CA SER A 81 0.63 11.69 -13.94
C SER A 81 -0.39 11.16 -14.96
N LYS A 82 -0.87 9.92 -14.78
CA LYS A 82 -1.71 9.20 -15.76
C LYS A 82 -1.10 9.25 -17.16
N ASP A 83 0.13 8.78 -17.26
CA ASP A 83 0.95 8.78 -18.49
C ASP A 83 1.11 10.18 -19.11
N GLY A 84 1.28 11.16 -18.24
CA GLY A 84 1.49 12.55 -18.64
C GLY A 84 0.21 13.32 -18.98
N LEU A 85 -0.99 12.74 -18.84
CA LEU A 85 -2.25 13.49 -18.98
C LEU A 85 -2.35 14.66 -18.00
N ASP A 86 -1.83 14.47 -16.78
CA ASP A 86 -1.80 15.50 -15.75
C ASP A 86 -0.55 16.42 -15.89
N ILE A 87 0.32 16.20 -16.89
CA ILE A 87 1.52 17.03 -17.18
C ILE A 87 1.32 17.81 -18.48
N HIS A 88 1.50 19.12 -18.41
CA HIS A 88 1.42 19.96 -19.61
C HIS A 88 2.52 19.62 -20.62
N GLY A 89 2.13 19.20 -21.83
CA GLY A 89 3.05 18.73 -22.87
C GLY A 89 3.30 17.22 -22.86
N GLY A 90 2.65 16.47 -21.96
CA GLY A 90 2.82 15.04 -21.81
C GLY A 90 4.10 14.67 -21.07
N LEU A 91 4.40 13.37 -21.03
CA LEU A 91 5.70 12.91 -20.53
C LEU A 91 6.83 13.46 -21.40
N PRO A 92 7.97 13.84 -20.79
CA PRO A 92 9.10 14.37 -21.54
C PRO A 92 9.66 13.28 -22.46
N HIS A 93 9.77 13.60 -23.75
CA HIS A 93 10.49 12.75 -24.68
C HIS A 93 11.98 12.70 -24.32
N SER A 94 12.54 11.50 -24.23
CA SER A 94 13.95 11.26 -23.94
C SER A 94 14.66 10.56 -25.10
N PHE A 95 15.97 10.36 -24.99
CA PHE A 95 16.75 9.55 -25.93
C PHE A 95 16.39 8.05 -25.86
N SER A 96 15.59 7.64 -24.88
CA SER A 96 15.08 6.28 -24.70
C SER A 96 13.67 6.09 -25.26
N ILE A 97 13.14 7.05 -26.03
CA ILE A 97 11.82 6.96 -26.67
C ILE A 97 11.73 5.74 -27.61
N ALA A 98 10.63 5.00 -27.51
CA ALA A 98 10.36 3.83 -28.34
C ALA A 98 9.76 4.22 -29.72
N PRO A 99 9.98 3.44 -30.78
CA PRO A 99 9.52 3.76 -32.14
C PRO A 99 8.00 3.94 -32.24
N GLU A 100 7.22 3.12 -31.55
CA GLU A 100 5.76 3.18 -31.52
C GLU A 100 5.23 4.49 -30.93
N GLN A 101 5.98 5.10 -30.01
CA GLN A 101 5.65 6.39 -29.40
C GLN A 101 5.81 7.56 -30.38
N LEU A 102 6.53 7.36 -31.50
CA LEU A 102 6.72 8.37 -32.55
C LEU A 102 5.64 8.35 -33.64
N VAL A 103 4.82 7.28 -33.71
CA VAL A 103 3.83 7.08 -34.77
C VAL A 103 2.49 7.76 -34.45
N ASN A 104 2.14 7.87 -33.17
CA ASN A 104 0.88 8.50 -32.73
C ASN A 104 1.03 10.03 -32.63
N GLY A 105 0.72 10.74 -33.71
CA GLY A 105 0.85 12.20 -33.80
C GLY A 105 -0.26 13.03 -33.12
N SER A 106 -1.20 12.41 -32.40
CA SER A 106 -2.41 13.13 -31.90
C SER A 106 -2.97 12.65 -30.55
N ALA A 107 -2.51 11.50 -30.04
CA ALA A 107 -2.93 10.96 -28.74
C ALA A 107 -1.79 11.14 -27.72
N PRO A 108 -2.08 11.25 -26.41
CA PRO A 108 -1.04 11.17 -25.38
C PRO A 108 -0.20 9.90 -25.60
N VAL A 109 1.11 10.02 -25.43
CA VAL A 109 2.05 8.92 -25.62
C VAL A 109 1.73 7.84 -24.59
N GLU A 110 1.03 6.78 -24.99
CA GLU A 110 0.78 5.64 -24.12
C GLU A 110 2.08 4.89 -23.86
N THR A 111 2.51 4.90 -22.60
CA THR A 111 3.65 4.10 -22.13
C THR A 111 3.19 2.69 -21.80
N THR A 112 4.00 1.70 -22.13
CA THR A 112 3.69 0.29 -21.88
C THR A 112 4.88 -0.41 -21.25
N PHE A 113 4.67 -1.59 -20.67
CA PHE A 113 5.79 -2.40 -20.17
C PHE A 113 6.83 -2.70 -21.26
N LYS A 114 6.44 -2.71 -22.54
CA LYS A 114 7.35 -2.89 -23.68
C LYS A 114 8.11 -1.61 -24.05
N THR A 115 7.61 -0.41 -23.72
CA THR A 115 8.41 0.82 -23.85
C THR A 115 9.55 0.84 -22.84
N ASP A 116 9.34 0.31 -21.63
CA ASP A 116 10.41 0.18 -20.63
C ASP A 116 11.50 -0.80 -21.08
N VAL A 117 11.13 -1.91 -21.74
CA VAL A 117 12.09 -2.88 -22.31
C VAL A 117 12.91 -2.24 -23.44
N TRP A 118 12.30 -1.41 -24.28
CA TRP A 118 13.03 -0.64 -25.28
C TRP A 118 14.02 0.34 -24.63
N ALA A 119 13.56 1.10 -23.63
CA ALA A 119 14.39 2.05 -22.92
C ALA A 119 15.58 1.37 -22.22
N LEU A 120 15.37 0.18 -21.65
CA LEU A 120 16.45 -0.69 -21.16
C LEU A 120 17.48 -0.98 -22.26
N GLY A 121 17.04 -1.33 -23.47
CA GLY A 121 17.93 -1.55 -24.62
C GLY A 121 18.81 -0.35 -24.94
N ILE A 122 18.27 0.87 -24.86
CA ILE A 122 19.05 2.11 -25.04
C ILE A 122 20.05 2.32 -23.90
N VAL A 123 19.64 2.12 -22.64
CA VAL A 123 20.55 2.21 -21.48
C VAL A 123 21.71 1.22 -21.61
N LEU A 124 21.43 -0.01 -22.03
CA LEU A 124 22.44 -1.03 -22.28
C LEU A 124 23.37 -0.67 -23.44
N LEU A 125 22.84 -0.08 -24.51
CA LEU A 125 23.63 0.42 -25.63
C LEU A 125 24.59 1.54 -25.18
N GLU A 126 24.10 2.49 -24.37
CA GLU A 126 24.94 3.56 -23.82
C GLU A 126 26.05 3.00 -22.91
N MET A 127 25.72 2.04 -22.03
CA MET A 127 26.71 1.36 -21.18
C MET A 127 27.75 0.56 -21.97
N ALA A 128 27.30 -0.20 -22.98
CA ALA A 128 28.19 -1.04 -23.80
C ALA A 128 29.12 -0.20 -24.68
N THR A 129 28.63 0.92 -25.22
CA THR A 129 29.43 1.80 -26.10
C THR A 129 30.24 2.82 -25.33
N GLY A 130 29.87 3.12 -24.08
CA GLY A 130 30.47 4.19 -23.26
C GLY A 130 30.12 5.59 -23.75
N VAL A 131 29.10 5.73 -24.60
CA VAL A 131 28.71 7.01 -25.22
C VAL A 131 27.23 7.25 -24.99
N LEU A 132 26.91 8.43 -24.45
CA LEU A 132 25.53 8.85 -24.27
C LEU A 132 25.00 9.43 -25.57
N LEU A 133 23.77 9.08 -25.93
CA LEU A 133 23.16 9.56 -27.18
C LEU A 133 22.98 11.09 -27.16
N ARG A 134 22.75 11.66 -25.96
CA ARG A 134 22.61 13.11 -25.74
C ARG A 134 23.88 13.92 -25.99
N ASP A 135 25.04 13.29 -25.88
CA ASP A 135 26.33 13.96 -26.13
C ASP A 135 26.65 14.00 -27.63
N VAL A 136 26.00 13.15 -28.42
CA VAL A 136 26.22 12.99 -29.86
C VAL A 136 25.17 13.74 -30.68
N TRP A 137 23.92 13.73 -30.23
CA TRP A 137 22.80 14.29 -30.98
C TRP A 137 21.88 15.15 -30.13
N SER A 138 21.27 16.17 -30.75
CA SER A 138 20.06 16.78 -30.21
C SER A 138 18.88 15.79 -30.28
N LEU A 139 17.89 15.95 -29.40
CA LEU A 139 16.72 15.06 -29.37
C LEU A 139 15.99 15.00 -30.72
N LYS A 140 15.87 16.13 -31.44
CA LYS A 140 15.25 16.20 -32.77
C LYS A 140 16.03 15.40 -33.82
N GLN A 141 17.36 15.46 -33.78
CA GLN A 141 18.22 14.65 -34.65
C GLN A 141 18.06 13.17 -34.33
N TYR A 142 18.09 12.78 -33.05
CA TYR A 142 17.92 11.40 -32.64
C TYR A 142 16.55 10.83 -33.07
N MET A 143 15.46 11.57 -32.88
CA MET A 143 14.13 11.17 -33.36
C MET A 143 14.10 10.96 -34.88
N THR A 144 14.81 11.80 -35.63
CA THR A 144 14.93 11.67 -37.09
C THR A 144 15.72 10.42 -37.47
N ILE A 145 16.84 10.16 -36.79
CA ILE A 145 17.65 8.95 -36.96
C ILE A 145 16.80 7.72 -36.67
N LEU A 146 16.06 7.71 -35.56
CA LEU A 146 15.21 6.59 -35.18
C LEU A 146 14.14 6.32 -36.25
N LYS A 147 13.45 7.35 -36.74
CA LYS A 147 12.49 7.25 -37.85
C LYS A 147 13.12 6.68 -39.13
N CYS A 148 14.31 7.14 -39.50
CA CYS A 148 15.04 6.62 -40.66
C CYS A 148 15.57 5.19 -40.43
N SER A 149 15.83 4.79 -39.19
CA SER A 149 16.26 3.43 -38.85
C SER A 149 15.12 2.43 -38.95
N MET A 150 13.86 2.85 -38.72
CA MET A 150 12.68 1.97 -38.81
C MET A 150 12.55 1.27 -40.17
N SER A 151 12.88 1.96 -41.28
CA SER A 151 12.85 1.37 -42.63
C SER A 151 14.07 0.50 -42.96
N ARG A 152 15.08 0.49 -42.09
CA ARG A 152 16.36 -0.22 -42.25
C ARG A 152 16.59 -1.26 -41.15
N ALA A 153 15.51 -1.70 -40.50
CA ALA A 153 15.59 -2.70 -39.45
C ALA A 153 16.23 -4.00 -39.99
N GLU A 154 17.20 -4.54 -39.26
CA GLU A 154 17.86 -5.80 -39.59
C GLU A 154 17.35 -6.87 -38.64
N LYS A 155 16.90 -8.03 -39.16
CA LYS A 155 16.30 -9.11 -38.35
C LYS A 155 15.17 -8.64 -37.41
N GLY A 156 14.47 -7.56 -37.78
CA GLY A 156 13.39 -6.98 -36.99
C GLY A 156 13.83 -6.06 -35.84
N SER A 157 15.12 -5.79 -35.68
CA SER A 157 15.67 -4.89 -34.67
C SER A 157 16.33 -3.65 -35.27
N LEU A 158 16.38 -2.60 -34.45
CA LEU A 158 16.95 -1.31 -34.78
C LEU A 158 18.37 -1.11 -34.25
N LEU A 159 18.96 -2.11 -33.57
CA LEU A 159 20.31 -2.01 -33.03
C LEU A 159 21.34 -1.71 -34.13
N ALA A 160 21.40 -2.53 -35.19
CA ALA A 160 22.37 -2.35 -36.28
C ALA A 160 22.33 -0.95 -36.93
N PRO A 161 21.18 -0.42 -37.40
CA PRO A 161 21.13 0.90 -38.02
C PRO A 161 21.40 2.05 -37.03
N VAL A 162 20.93 1.95 -35.77
CA VAL A 162 21.20 2.96 -34.74
C VAL A 162 22.68 2.97 -34.33
N TYR A 163 23.27 1.79 -34.15
CA TYR A 163 24.68 1.64 -33.82
C TYR A 163 25.60 2.15 -34.94
N LYS A 164 25.28 1.87 -36.21
CA LYS A 164 26.00 2.41 -37.37
C LYS A 164 25.95 3.94 -37.42
N ALA A 165 24.79 4.54 -37.14
CA ALA A 165 24.67 5.99 -37.03
C ALA A 165 25.53 6.54 -35.88
N LEU A 166 25.52 5.88 -34.71
CA LEU A 166 26.31 6.27 -33.54
C LEU A 166 27.81 6.24 -33.84
N ARG A 167 28.32 5.17 -34.46
CA ARG A 167 29.73 5.02 -34.84
C ARG A 167 30.17 6.03 -35.90
N SER A 168 29.25 6.46 -36.76
CA SER A 168 29.52 7.51 -37.75
C SER A 168 29.63 8.89 -37.11
N ALA A 169 28.92 9.11 -35.99
CA ALA A 169 28.85 10.40 -35.32
C ALA A 169 29.82 10.54 -34.12
N SER A 170 30.32 9.44 -33.57
CA SER A 170 31.27 9.42 -32.45
C SER A 170 32.37 8.39 -32.64
N SER A 171 33.61 8.87 -32.76
CA SER A 171 34.83 8.05 -32.80
C SER A 171 35.13 7.35 -31.47
N ASN A 172 34.54 7.82 -30.38
CA ASN A 172 34.80 7.32 -29.02
C ASN A 172 33.92 6.10 -28.67
N ALA A 173 32.91 5.81 -29.48
CA ALA A 173 32.02 4.68 -29.26
C ALA A 173 32.80 3.37 -29.35
N ARG A 174 32.74 2.56 -28.28
CA ARG A 174 33.36 1.23 -28.25
C ARG A 174 32.76 0.30 -29.29
N ASP A 175 33.58 -0.63 -29.71
CA ASP A 175 33.14 -1.68 -30.62
C ASP A 175 32.24 -2.66 -29.87
N LEU A 176 30.97 -2.75 -30.26
CA LEU A 176 29.98 -3.60 -29.61
C LEU A 176 30.37 -5.08 -29.70
N LEU A 177 31.08 -5.47 -30.78
CA LEU A 177 31.63 -6.81 -30.97
C LEU A 177 32.61 -7.22 -29.86
N LYS A 178 33.24 -6.26 -29.16
CA LYS A 178 34.18 -6.51 -28.07
C LYS A 178 33.51 -6.64 -26.71
N VAL A 179 32.23 -6.27 -26.58
CA VAL A 179 31.49 -6.26 -25.30
C VAL A 179 30.82 -7.62 -25.02
N GLY A 180 30.94 -8.58 -25.93
CA GLY A 180 30.46 -9.96 -25.75
C GLY A 180 29.13 -10.24 -26.45
N GLU A 181 29.01 -11.43 -27.03
CA GLU A 181 27.85 -11.86 -27.82
C GLU A 181 26.55 -11.84 -27.00
N LYS A 182 26.62 -12.33 -25.77
CA LYS A 182 25.49 -12.42 -24.85
C LYS A 182 24.83 -11.06 -24.58
N LEU A 183 25.63 -10.03 -24.27
CA LEU A 183 25.11 -8.69 -24.03
C LEU A 183 24.55 -8.08 -25.31
N THR A 184 25.24 -8.28 -26.44
CA THR A 184 24.78 -7.79 -27.75
C THR A 184 23.43 -8.38 -28.14
N GLU A 185 23.22 -9.67 -27.90
CA GLU A 185 21.94 -10.34 -28.16
C GLU A 185 20.80 -9.79 -27.30
N ILE A 186 21.07 -9.48 -26.02
CA ILE A 186 20.08 -8.85 -25.13
C ILE A 186 19.70 -7.47 -25.66
N ILE A 187 20.69 -6.64 -26.05
CA ILE A 187 20.44 -5.30 -26.61
C ILE A 187 19.62 -5.41 -27.90
N GLU A 188 19.99 -6.31 -28.81
CA GLU A 188 19.31 -6.54 -30.09
C GLU A 188 17.83 -6.90 -29.86
N LYS A 189 17.55 -7.83 -28.94
CA LYS A 189 16.19 -8.25 -28.59
C LYS A 189 15.37 -7.10 -27.98
N CYS A 190 15.95 -6.32 -27.06
CA CYS A 190 15.29 -5.16 -26.46
C CYS A 190 14.97 -4.06 -27.49
N LEU A 191 15.84 -3.85 -28.49
CA LEU A 191 15.68 -2.88 -29.56
C LEU A 191 14.91 -3.42 -30.78
N SER A 192 14.04 -4.42 -30.58
CA SER A 192 13.11 -4.89 -31.60
C SER A 192 12.09 -3.80 -31.97
N LEU A 193 11.88 -3.63 -33.28
CA LEU A 193 10.96 -2.61 -33.84
C LEU A 193 9.53 -2.81 -33.33
N LEU A 194 9.04 -4.06 -33.38
CA LEU A 194 7.69 -4.40 -32.92
C LEU A 194 7.71 -4.69 -31.40
N PRO A 195 6.86 -4.03 -30.60
CA PRO A 195 6.79 -4.25 -29.15
C PRO A 195 6.54 -5.72 -28.75
N SER A 196 5.78 -6.46 -29.57
CA SER A 196 5.48 -7.89 -29.36
C SER A 196 6.71 -8.80 -29.47
N HIS A 197 7.73 -8.39 -30.23
CA HIS A 197 8.98 -9.16 -30.39
C HIS A 197 10.03 -8.85 -29.33
N ARG A 198 9.86 -7.77 -28.55
CA ARG A 198 10.73 -7.49 -27.42
C ARG A 198 10.52 -8.56 -26.35
N PRO A 199 11.55 -8.95 -25.60
CA PRO A 199 11.40 -9.94 -24.54
C PRO A 199 10.54 -9.41 -23.39
N THR A 200 10.07 -10.29 -22.52
CA THR A 200 9.61 -9.94 -21.18
C THR A 200 10.82 -9.75 -20.25
N LEU A 201 10.64 -9.03 -19.15
CA LEU A 201 11.71 -8.88 -18.16
C LEU A 201 12.12 -10.22 -17.53
N GLY A 202 11.19 -11.18 -17.42
CA GLY A 202 11.50 -12.53 -16.98
C GLY A 202 12.44 -13.27 -17.95
N GLU A 203 12.22 -13.12 -19.26
CA GLU A 203 13.10 -13.67 -20.29
C GLU A 203 14.49 -13.01 -20.24
N VAL A 204 14.57 -11.68 -20.11
CA VAL A 204 15.86 -10.98 -19.96
C VAL A 204 16.58 -11.44 -18.70
N LEU A 205 15.88 -11.58 -17.57
CA LEU A 205 16.45 -12.04 -16.31
C LEU A 205 17.02 -13.46 -16.42
N SER A 206 16.34 -14.34 -17.16
CA SER A 206 16.82 -15.70 -17.42
C SER A 206 18.14 -15.72 -18.21
N CYS A 207 18.33 -14.77 -19.13
CA CYS A 207 19.58 -14.62 -19.86
C CYS A 207 20.70 -14.09 -18.97
N VAL A 208 20.42 -13.17 -18.05
CA VAL A 208 21.45 -12.49 -17.23
C VAL A 208 21.82 -13.28 -15.97
N ARG A 209 20.95 -14.17 -15.47
CA ARG A 209 21.23 -14.99 -14.28
C ARG A 209 22.49 -15.85 -14.45
N GLU A 210 23.49 -15.60 -13.62
CA GLU A 210 24.53 -16.59 -13.32
C GLU A 210 24.01 -17.62 -12.31
N LYS A 211 24.55 -18.83 -12.35
CA LYS A 211 24.37 -19.84 -11.28
C LYS A 211 25.09 -19.36 -10.02
N ARG A 212 24.52 -18.42 -9.27
CA ARG A 212 24.89 -18.24 -7.85
C ARG A 212 23.93 -19.03 -6.97
N ALA A 213 24.53 -19.63 -5.94
CA ALA A 213 23.86 -20.38 -4.90
C ALA A 213 22.66 -19.59 -4.38
N THR A 214 21.56 -20.30 -4.19
CA THR A 214 20.37 -19.86 -3.47
C THR A 214 20.76 -19.04 -2.24
N GLU A 215 20.74 -17.72 -2.36
CA GLU A 215 20.59 -16.86 -1.20
C GLU A 215 19.22 -17.21 -0.62
N SER A 216 19.24 -17.84 0.55
CA SER A 216 18.03 -18.27 1.24
C SER A 216 17.13 -17.05 1.40
N THR A 217 15.95 -17.13 0.82
CA THR A 217 14.93 -16.12 1.00
C THR A 217 14.50 -16.15 2.47
N TYR A 218 14.86 -15.07 3.17
CA TYR A 218 14.04 -14.38 4.15
C TYR A 218 13.50 -15.19 5.34
N TYR A 219 14.27 -15.20 6.44
CA TYR A 219 13.86 -14.56 7.70
C TYR A 219 15.15 -14.08 8.39
N GLU A 220 15.40 -12.78 8.38
CA GLU A 220 16.49 -12.23 9.18
C GLU A 220 16.11 -12.39 10.66
N SER A 221 16.87 -13.19 11.41
CA SER A 221 16.59 -13.39 12.83
C SER A 221 16.79 -12.08 13.60
N VAL A 222 16.08 -11.92 14.71
CA VAL A 222 16.22 -10.75 15.60
C VAL A 222 17.68 -10.55 16.03
N GLU A 223 18.44 -11.64 16.15
CA GLU A 223 19.87 -11.66 16.48
C GLU A 223 20.74 -11.11 15.33
N CYS A 224 20.42 -11.44 14.08
CA CYS A 224 21.13 -10.92 12.91
C CYS A 224 20.91 -9.40 12.75
N LEU A 225 19.67 -8.95 12.95
CA LEU A 225 19.33 -7.53 12.95
C LEU A 225 19.97 -6.79 14.13
N SER A 226 19.97 -7.39 15.33
CA SER A 226 20.63 -6.84 16.53
C SER A 226 22.14 -6.72 16.34
N GLY A 227 22.79 -7.74 15.74
CA GLY A 227 24.21 -7.70 15.40
C GLY A 227 24.56 -6.59 14.40
N ARG A 228 23.73 -6.38 13.38
CA ARG A 228 23.86 -5.25 12.44
C ARG A 228 23.72 -3.89 13.13
N ILE A 229 22.70 -3.73 13.99
CA ILE A 229 22.47 -2.50 14.76
C ILE A 229 23.66 -2.20 15.68
N ALA A 230 24.20 -3.22 16.37
CA ALA A 230 25.36 -3.08 17.25
C ALA A 230 26.66 -2.78 16.50
N SER A 231 26.82 -3.29 15.27
CA SER A 231 27.98 -3.03 14.42
C SER A 231 27.96 -1.66 13.72
N SER A 232 26.81 -0.99 13.68
CA SER A 232 26.64 0.28 12.98
C SER A 232 27.02 1.44 13.89
N ALA A 233 28.19 2.06 13.65
CA ALA A 233 28.65 3.24 14.37
C ALA A 233 27.75 4.49 14.11
N CYS A 234 26.90 4.45 13.08
CA CYS A 234 25.99 5.51 12.69
C CYS A 234 24.54 5.04 12.80
N LYS A 235 23.62 5.85 13.36
CA LYS A 235 22.18 5.48 13.46
C LYS A 235 21.42 5.55 12.14
N ASP A 236 22.13 5.50 11.01
CA ASP A 236 21.59 5.51 9.65
C ASP A 236 20.64 4.35 9.38
N TRP A 237 20.80 3.25 10.12
CA TRP A 237 19.90 2.10 10.05
C TRP A 237 18.45 2.47 10.39
N VAL A 238 18.19 3.48 11.23
CA VAL A 238 16.83 3.88 11.61
C VAL A 238 16.05 4.36 10.38
N LEU A 239 16.67 5.20 9.53
CA LEU A 239 16.04 5.67 8.30
C LEU A 239 15.93 4.57 7.25
N ARG A 240 16.84 3.59 7.26
CA ARG A 240 16.84 2.46 6.33
C ARG A 240 15.76 1.42 6.63
N GLU A 241 15.51 1.18 7.91
CA GLU A 241 14.60 0.13 8.42
C GLU A 241 13.19 0.65 8.72
N MET A 242 12.92 1.92 8.47
CA MET A 242 11.62 2.55 8.68
C MET A 242 10.88 2.71 7.35
N ALA A 243 9.55 2.72 7.39
CA ALA A 243 8.74 2.98 6.21
C ALA A 243 9.07 4.37 5.63
N VAL A 244 9.03 4.49 4.31
CA VAL A 244 9.47 5.71 3.62
C VAL A 244 8.58 6.89 3.99
N GLU A 245 7.30 6.65 4.21
CA GLU A 245 6.31 7.63 4.63
C GLU A 245 6.68 8.24 5.99
N ASP A 246 7.11 7.39 6.93
CA ASP A 246 7.55 7.83 8.25
C ASP A 246 8.85 8.61 8.18
N ALA A 247 9.81 8.11 7.39
CA ALA A 247 11.11 8.75 7.21
C ALA A 247 10.92 10.14 6.62
N PHE A 248 10.03 10.26 5.63
CA PHE A 248 9.69 11.53 5.03
C PHE A 248 8.94 12.45 6.01
N PHE A 249 8.02 11.91 6.82
CA PHE A 249 7.32 12.69 7.84
C PHE A 249 8.29 13.27 8.89
N LEU A 250 9.18 12.43 9.45
CA LEU A 250 10.22 12.89 10.38
C LEU A 250 11.14 13.93 9.71
N TRP A 251 11.47 13.72 8.44
CA TRP A 251 12.28 14.66 7.69
C TRP A 251 11.61 16.05 7.54
N ARG A 252 10.29 16.09 7.31
CA ARG A 252 9.54 17.36 7.28
C ARG A 252 9.53 18.05 8.65
N LEU A 253 9.43 17.31 9.74
CA LEU A 253 9.46 17.88 11.10
C LEU A 253 10.79 18.57 11.43
N CYS A 254 11.90 18.13 10.83
CA CYS A 254 13.21 18.76 11.00
C CYS A 254 13.39 20.08 10.19
N GLY A 255 12.28 20.77 9.90
CA GLY A 255 12.25 22.11 9.31
C GLY A 255 12.52 22.16 7.80
N SER A 256 12.45 21.03 7.10
CA SER A 256 12.70 20.98 5.66
C SER A 256 11.40 20.99 4.86
N SER A 257 11.33 21.82 3.81
CA SER A 257 10.24 21.82 2.84
C SER A 257 10.72 21.26 1.50
N ALA A 258 10.10 20.17 1.06
CA ALA A 258 10.41 19.57 -0.24
C ALA A 258 10.15 20.58 -1.38
N GLU A 259 9.06 21.35 -1.30
CA GLU A 259 8.75 22.38 -2.29
C GLU A 259 9.83 23.45 -2.35
N ALA A 260 10.26 24.00 -1.21
CA ALA A 260 11.30 25.03 -1.16
C ALA A 260 12.62 24.52 -1.77
N ILE A 261 12.98 23.25 -1.53
CA ILE A 261 14.16 22.61 -2.11
C ILE A 261 14.01 22.45 -3.62
N LEU A 262 12.85 22.01 -4.10
CA LEU A 262 12.60 21.84 -5.54
C LEU A 262 12.60 23.18 -6.28
N VAL A 263 12.08 24.25 -5.67
CA VAL A 263 12.14 25.62 -6.22
C VAL A 263 13.59 26.12 -6.25
N LYS A 264 14.32 25.98 -5.15
CA LYS A 264 15.74 26.37 -5.06
C LYS A 264 16.62 25.67 -6.10
N ASN A 265 16.31 24.40 -6.40
CA ASN A 265 17.03 23.60 -7.40
C ASN A 265 16.48 23.79 -8.83
N ASN A 266 15.59 24.76 -9.06
CA ASN A 266 14.96 25.03 -10.36
C ASN A 266 14.24 23.81 -10.98
N VAL A 267 13.80 22.87 -10.14
CA VAL A 267 12.96 21.73 -10.58
C VAL A 267 11.54 22.22 -10.79
N ILE A 268 11.02 23.01 -9.85
CA ILE A 268 9.73 23.71 -9.97
C ILE A 268 10.02 25.18 -10.23
N THR A 269 9.46 25.71 -11.32
CA THR A 269 9.50 27.16 -11.59
C THR A 269 8.15 27.78 -11.24
N LEU A 270 8.11 28.54 -10.15
CA LEU A 270 6.94 29.34 -9.77
C LEU A 270 6.97 30.68 -10.52
N ARG A 271 5.90 31.01 -11.25
CA ARG A 271 5.73 32.37 -11.79
C ARG A 271 5.16 33.27 -10.70
N HIS A 272 5.49 34.57 -10.74
CA HIS A 272 5.01 35.52 -9.75
C HIS A 272 3.47 35.58 -9.76
N PRO A 273 2.76 35.55 -8.62
CA PRO A 273 1.29 35.46 -8.58
C PRO A 273 0.56 36.51 -9.42
N VAL A 274 1.11 37.73 -9.50
CA VAL A 274 0.58 38.82 -10.34
C VAL A 274 0.54 38.46 -11.84
N LEU A 275 1.49 37.65 -12.29
CA LEU A 275 1.58 37.16 -13.67
C LEU A 275 0.75 35.91 -13.89
N THR A 276 0.24 35.29 -12.82
CA THR A 276 -0.60 34.09 -12.85
C THR A 276 -2.06 34.40 -12.54
N ASN A 277 -2.47 35.67 -12.57
CA ASN A 277 -3.88 36.00 -12.38
C ASN A 277 -4.70 35.57 -13.60
N PRO A 278 -5.85 34.88 -13.41
CA PRO A 278 -6.75 34.59 -14.51
C PRO A 278 -7.36 35.88 -15.06
N SER A 279 -7.75 35.87 -16.33
CA SER A 279 -8.43 37.01 -16.95
C SER A 279 -9.86 37.16 -16.44
N ILE A 280 -10.53 36.03 -16.15
CA ILE A 280 -11.91 35.97 -15.66
C ILE A 280 -12.01 34.85 -14.63
N VAL A 281 -12.74 35.07 -13.55
CA VAL A 281 -13.14 34.02 -12.59
C VAL A 281 -14.67 33.98 -12.57
N VAL A 282 -15.24 32.80 -12.77
CA VAL A 282 -16.69 32.57 -12.79
C VAL A 282 -17.05 31.59 -11.67
N GLU A 283 -18.08 31.95 -10.91
CA GLU A 283 -18.75 31.12 -9.89
C GLU A 283 -17.78 30.26 -9.05
N ASP A 284 -17.84 28.92 -9.14
CA ASP A 284 -17.08 27.90 -8.39
C ASP A 284 -15.54 27.95 -8.60
N LEU A 285 -14.93 29.14 -8.58
CA LEU A 285 -13.51 29.38 -8.83
C LEU A 285 -13.05 28.82 -10.19
N ARG A 286 -13.94 28.75 -11.18
CA ARG A 286 -13.55 28.40 -12.54
C ARG A 286 -12.83 29.59 -13.15
N MET A 287 -11.53 29.42 -13.32
CA MET A 287 -10.64 30.48 -13.77
C MET A 287 -10.34 30.34 -15.26
N PHE A 288 -10.59 31.40 -16.03
CA PHE A 288 -10.37 31.45 -17.48
C PHE A 288 -9.36 32.52 -17.87
N GLY A 289 -8.59 32.25 -18.92
CA GLY A 289 -7.60 33.18 -19.46
C GLY A 289 -6.29 33.20 -18.67
N ASN A 290 -5.22 33.63 -19.34
CA ASN A 290 -3.85 33.57 -18.83
C ASN A 290 -3.41 32.15 -18.39
N ASP A 291 -3.99 31.11 -19.00
CA ASP A 291 -3.74 29.70 -18.64
C ASP A 291 -2.26 29.34 -18.77
N GLU A 292 -1.58 29.83 -19.81
CA GLU A 292 -0.14 29.62 -20.03
C GLU A 292 0.75 30.10 -18.88
N SER A 293 0.37 31.20 -18.23
CA SER A 293 1.14 31.74 -17.10
C SER A 293 0.79 31.10 -15.77
N ARG A 294 -0.36 30.43 -15.69
CA ARG A 294 -0.83 29.71 -14.49
C ARG A 294 -0.31 28.27 -14.44
N LYS A 295 0.30 27.80 -15.52
CA LYS A 295 0.91 26.46 -15.62
C LYS A 295 2.26 26.42 -14.89
N PHE A 296 2.43 25.41 -14.03
CA PHE A 296 3.71 25.10 -13.38
C PHE A 296 4.62 24.36 -14.36
N CYS A 297 5.86 24.84 -14.51
CA CYS A 297 6.87 24.11 -15.27
C CYS A 297 7.69 23.24 -14.32
N VAL A 298 7.64 21.93 -14.52
CA VAL A 298 8.43 20.95 -13.79
C VAL A 298 9.51 20.39 -14.72
N LYS A 299 10.77 20.64 -14.40
CA LYS A 299 11.89 20.00 -15.11
C LYS A 299 12.06 18.57 -14.62
N SER A 300 12.36 17.64 -15.53
CA SER A 300 12.75 16.28 -15.13
C SER A 300 14.10 16.33 -14.42
N GLY A 301 14.12 15.94 -13.15
CA GLY A 301 15.32 15.97 -12.32
C GLY A 301 15.11 15.19 -11.02
N VAL A 302 16.20 14.66 -10.48
CA VAL A 302 16.25 14.05 -9.14
C VAL A 302 17.10 14.96 -8.26
N VAL A 303 16.56 15.32 -7.10
CA VAL A 303 17.24 16.13 -6.09
C VAL A 303 17.39 15.31 -4.82
N THR A 304 18.62 15.18 -4.34
CA THR A 304 18.91 14.60 -3.03
C THR A 304 18.35 15.51 -1.95
N LEU A 305 17.57 14.95 -1.02
CA LEU A 305 17.09 15.69 0.13
C LEU A 305 18.19 15.79 1.19
N PRO A 306 18.41 16.97 1.79
CA PRO A 306 19.37 17.13 2.87
C PRO A 306 18.89 16.37 4.11
N ASP A 307 19.70 15.46 4.62
CA ASP A 307 19.36 14.58 5.74
C ASP A 307 20.05 14.97 7.05
N LYS A 308 20.98 15.94 7.01
CA LYS A 308 21.79 16.40 8.15
C LYS A 308 20.96 16.64 9.42
N ASN A 309 19.90 17.45 9.34
CA ASN A 309 19.08 17.79 10.51
C ASN A 309 18.39 16.56 11.12
N VAL A 310 17.90 15.66 10.26
CA VAL A 310 17.24 14.42 10.69
C VAL A 310 18.24 13.49 11.35
N ARG A 311 19.43 13.34 10.76
CA ARG A 311 20.50 12.52 11.35
C ARG A 311 20.93 13.08 12.70
N GLU A 312 21.16 14.39 12.83
CA GLU A 312 21.49 15.03 14.10
C GLU A 312 20.40 14.77 15.17
N LYS A 313 19.12 14.87 14.79
CA LYS A 313 18.00 14.61 15.71
C LYS A 313 17.84 13.13 16.06
N LEU A 314 18.12 12.20 15.15
CA LEU A 314 18.12 10.76 15.46
C LEU A 314 19.32 10.36 16.33
N MET A 315 20.45 11.05 16.19
CA MET A 315 21.63 10.82 17.03
C MET A 315 21.39 11.20 18.50
N SER A 316 20.43 12.07 18.82
CA SER A 316 20.05 12.37 20.21
C SER A 316 19.13 11.32 20.84
N VAL A 317 18.46 10.46 20.07
CA VAL A 317 17.54 9.43 20.59
C VAL A 317 18.29 8.17 21.03
N PRO A 318 18.21 7.68 22.27
CA PRO A 318 18.94 6.49 22.71
C PRO A 318 18.65 5.27 21.81
N SER A 319 19.69 4.64 21.25
CA SER A 319 19.57 3.57 20.23
C SER A 319 18.80 2.33 20.70
N MET A 320 18.78 2.10 22.02
CA MET A 320 18.15 0.95 22.67
C MET A 320 16.61 1.10 22.73
N ASP A 321 16.10 2.33 22.83
CA ASP A 321 14.67 2.62 23.01
C ASP A 321 13.87 2.48 21.70
N ILE A 322 14.50 2.69 20.54
CA ILE A 322 13.84 2.55 19.23
C ILE A 322 13.50 1.08 18.92
N PHE A 323 14.34 0.13 19.38
CA PHE A 323 14.22 -1.28 19.01
C PHE A 323 13.65 -2.15 20.14
N LEU A 324 14.17 -2.06 21.38
CA LEU A 324 13.82 -2.99 22.46
C LEU A 324 12.59 -2.59 23.27
N GLN A 325 12.26 -1.29 23.35
CA GLN A 325 11.05 -0.84 24.05
C GLN A 325 9.79 -1.38 23.35
N SER A 326 9.84 -1.67 22.05
CA SER A 326 8.72 -2.29 21.32
C SER A 326 8.43 -3.75 21.72
N PHE A 327 9.43 -4.46 22.23
CA PHE A 327 9.33 -5.86 22.65
C PHE A 327 9.13 -6.02 24.16
N LEU A 328 9.56 -5.04 24.97
CA LEU A 328 9.67 -5.16 26.43
C LEU A 328 8.88 -4.11 27.23
N ALA A 329 8.24 -3.12 26.60
CA ALA A 329 7.55 -2.06 27.34
C ALA A 329 6.33 -2.59 28.11
N THR A 330 6.39 -2.48 29.43
CA THR A 330 5.24 -2.53 30.32
C THR A 330 4.54 -1.17 30.37
N PRO A 331 3.21 -1.11 30.55
CA PRO A 331 2.41 0.14 30.47
C PRO A 331 2.89 1.29 31.36
N GLU A 332 3.60 0.99 32.46
CA GLU A 332 3.95 1.94 33.52
C GLU A 332 5.16 2.84 33.19
N SER A 333 5.95 2.55 32.14
CA SER A 333 7.16 3.31 31.83
C SER A 333 6.95 4.50 30.88
N ILE A 334 5.72 4.81 30.47
CA ILE A 334 5.39 5.75 29.38
C ILE A 334 4.88 7.11 29.91
N ASN A 335 5.50 7.65 30.97
CA ASN A 335 5.00 8.88 31.62
C ASN A 335 5.82 10.17 31.38
N ASN A 336 6.93 10.12 30.62
CA ASN A 336 7.69 11.34 30.28
C ASN A 336 7.74 11.51 28.75
N TYR A 337 6.85 12.36 28.23
CA TYR A 337 6.76 12.67 26.80
C TYR A 337 7.61 13.88 26.46
N ASP A 338 8.81 13.63 25.93
CA ASP A 338 9.57 14.61 25.14
C ASP A 338 9.26 14.42 23.64
N GLU A 339 9.24 15.53 22.88
CA GLU A 339 9.02 15.59 21.43
C GLU A 339 10.00 14.70 20.63
N ASP A 340 11.11 14.29 21.25
CA ASP A 340 12.20 13.51 20.67
C ASP A 340 11.87 12.01 20.53
N LEU A 341 10.76 11.53 21.10
CA LEU A 341 10.36 10.10 21.10
C LEU A 341 9.42 9.68 19.96
N SER A 342 9.07 10.58 19.03
CA SER A 342 8.04 10.35 17.99
C SER A 342 8.36 9.15 17.08
N ALA A 343 9.63 8.96 16.71
CA ALA A 343 10.07 7.85 15.86
C ALA A 343 9.88 6.47 16.54
N SER A 344 10.30 6.33 17.80
CA SER A 344 10.13 5.11 18.59
C SER A 344 8.65 4.78 18.76
N ARG A 345 7.82 5.79 19.03
CA ARG A 345 6.37 5.64 19.20
C ARG A 345 5.67 5.22 17.91
N MET A 346 6.04 5.81 16.77
CA MET A 346 5.52 5.41 15.44
C MET A 346 5.84 3.96 15.10
N ARG A 347 7.04 3.48 15.47
CA ARG A 347 7.48 2.09 15.27
C ARG A 347 6.74 1.12 16.20
N LEU A 348 6.62 1.45 17.49
CA LEU A 348 5.84 0.66 18.46
C LEU A 348 4.39 0.49 17.98
N ILE A 349 3.72 1.59 17.61
CA ILE A 349 2.33 1.54 17.14
C ILE A 349 2.22 0.72 15.85
N SER A 350 3.18 0.82 14.92
CA SER A 350 3.20 -0.03 13.73
C SER A 350 3.26 -1.52 14.07
N HIS A 351 4.10 -1.90 15.04
CA HIS A 351 4.18 -3.29 15.50
C HIS A 351 2.88 -3.76 16.18
N LEU A 352 2.28 -2.91 17.02
CA LEU A 352 1.00 -3.20 17.67
C LEU A 352 -0.15 -3.30 16.65
N LEU A 353 -0.16 -2.48 15.59
CA LEU A 353 -1.14 -2.58 14.51
C LEU A 353 -1.01 -3.90 13.72
N ASN A 354 0.22 -4.36 13.48
CA ASN A 354 0.48 -5.63 12.83
C ASN A 354 0.09 -6.83 13.71
N SER A 355 0.08 -6.65 15.04
CA SER A 355 -0.29 -7.67 16.04
C SER A 355 -1.64 -7.40 16.72
N ARG A 356 -2.46 -6.50 16.16
CA ARG A 356 -3.68 -5.96 16.78
C ARG A 356 -4.71 -7.01 17.19
N PHE A 357 -4.75 -8.15 16.51
CA PHE A 357 -5.67 -9.25 16.82
C PHE A 357 -5.37 -9.93 18.17
N TYR A 358 -4.13 -9.80 18.66
CA TYR A 358 -3.70 -10.39 19.94
C TYR A 358 -3.33 -9.32 20.99
N LYS A 359 -3.02 -8.10 20.55
CA LYS A 359 -2.53 -6.99 21.38
C LYS A 359 -3.39 -5.73 21.31
N LEU A 360 -4.70 -5.88 21.13
CA LEU A 360 -5.62 -4.74 21.07
C LEU A 360 -5.60 -3.90 22.37
N PRO A 361 -5.58 -4.47 23.58
CA PRO A 361 -5.49 -3.70 24.82
C PRO A 361 -4.22 -2.84 24.91
N GLU A 362 -3.08 -3.39 24.50
CA GLU A 362 -1.79 -2.71 24.47
C GLU A 362 -1.75 -1.62 23.40
N LEU A 363 -2.36 -1.86 22.23
CA LEU A 363 -2.57 -0.85 21.22
C LEU A 363 -3.40 0.32 21.79
N MET A 364 -4.55 0.03 22.39
CA MET A 364 -5.43 1.03 22.99
C MET A 364 -4.72 1.85 24.07
N SER A 365 -3.98 1.19 24.97
CA SER A 365 -3.19 1.86 26.01
C SER A 365 -2.11 2.76 25.41
N SER A 366 -1.40 2.28 24.38
CA SER A 366 -0.32 3.02 23.74
C SER A 366 -0.82 4.26 22.99
N VAL A 367 -2.00 4.19 22.36
CA VAL A 367 -2.56 5.29 21.57
C VAL A 367 -3.47 6.24 22.35
N ALA A 368 -3.86 5.88 23.58
CA ALA A 368 -4.76 6.70 24.40
C ALA A 368 -4.26 8.15 24.64
N PRO A 369 -2.96 8.41 24.87
CA PRO A 369 -2.48 9.78 25.04
C PRO A 369 -2.49 10.61 23.75
N ASP A 370 -2.05 10.01 22.65
CA ASP A 370 -2.01 10.62 21.30
C ASP A 370 -1.76 9.55 20.22
N ILE A 371 -2.26 9.80 19.02
CA ILE A 371 -1.98 8.98 17.83
C ILE A 371 -1.07 9.76 16.87
N PRO A 372 0.14 9.25 16.56
CA PRO A 372 1.02 9.86 15.57
C PRO A 372 0.29 10.07 14.23
N PRO A 373 0.44 11.24 13.57
CA PRO A 373 -0.31 11.57 12.37
C PRO A 373 -0.29 10.48 11.29
N MET A 374 0.87 9.88 11.02
CA MET A 374 1.06 8.83 9.99
C MET A 374 0.48 7.46 10.38
N ARG A 375 -0.10 7.34 11.59
CA ARG A 375 -0.75 6.11 12.08
C ARG A 375 -2.23 6.29 12.33
N ARG A 376 -2.77 7.51 12.26
CA ARG A 376 -4.17 7.79 12.58
C ARG A 376 -5.13 6.96 11.74
N ALA A 377 -4.88 6.85 10.44
CA ALA A 377 -5.73 6.06 9.54
C ALA A 377 -5.83 4.60 10.00
N ASP A 378 -4.68 3.92 10.14
CA ASP A 378 -4.65 2.49 10.44
C ASP A 378 -5.07 2.20 11.90
N VAL A 379 -4.78 3.10 12.85
CA VAL A 379 -5.29 3.01 14.23
C VAL A 379 -6.81 3.11 14.26
N TRP A 380 -7.41 4.09 13.58
CA TRP A 380 -8.87 4.18 13.54
C TRP A 380 -9.51 2.98 12.83
N CYS A 381 -8.90 2.46 11.76
CA CYS A 381 -9.34 1.22 11.14
C CYS A 381 -9.34 0.05 12.15
N ALA A 382 -8.27 -0.08 12.93
CA ALA A 382 -8.16 -1.11 13.96
C ALA A 382 -9.17 -0.94 15.11
N LEU A 383 -9.35 0.28 15.63
CA LEU A 383 -10.27 0.57 16.74
C LEU A 383 -11.75 0.45 16.35
N LEU A 384 -12.06 0.62 15.07
CA LEU A 384 -13.39 0.44 14.49
C LEU A 384 -13.64 -1.00 14.00
N ASP A 385 -12.66 -1.90 14.15
CA ASP A 385 -12.72 -3.29 13.70
C ASP A 385 -13.06 -3.43 12.20
N VAL A 386 -12.45 -2.57 11.37
CA VAL A 386 -12.63 -2.59 9.92
C VAL A 386 -11.79 -3.70 9.30
N ARG A 387 -12.43 -4.58 8.53
CA ARG A 387 -11.80 -5.71 7.84
C ARG A 387 -11.72 -5.43 6.34
N SER A 388 -10.80 -6.12 5.66
CA SER A 388 -10.68 -6.04 4.20
C SER A 388 -11.96 -6.45 3.47
N SER A 389 -12.79 -7.33 4.05
CA SER A 389 -14.11 -7.68 3.52
C SER A 389 -15.06 -6.49 3.44
N ASP A 390 -14.97 -5.57 4.41
CA ASP A 390 -15.90 -4.45 4.53
C ASP A 390 -15.62 -3.38 3.45
N GLU A 391 -14.38 -3.32 2.94
CA GLU A 391 -13.97 -2.44 1.83
C GLU A 391 -14.61 -2.84 0.49
N TRP A 392 -14.82 -4.15 0.25
CA TRP A 392 -15.38 -4.64 -1.02
C TRP A 392 -16.76 -4.08 -1.32
N ASN A 393 -17.53 -3.75 -0.28
CA ASN A 393 -18.86 -3.17 -0.41
C ASN A 393 -18.86 -1.89 -1.25
N PHE A 394 -17.80 -1.08 -1.16
CA PHE A 394 -17.69 0.16 -1.92
C PHE A 394 -17.86 -0.06 -3.44
N PHE A 395 -17.30 -1.16 -3.97
CA PHE A 395 -17.34 -1.47 -5.40
C PHE A 395 -18.70 -1.96 -5.89
N LEU A 396 -19.61 -2.32 -4.98
CA LEU A 396 -20.98 -2.71 -5.31
C LEU A 396 -21.90 -1.50 -5.54
N TYR A 397 -21.49 -0.30 -5.09
CA TYR A 397 -22.35 0.88 -5.10
C TYR A 397 -22.05 1.79 -6.30
N ASN A 398 -23.09 2.13 -7.07
CA ASN A 398 -22.98 3.10 -8.14
C ASN A 398 -22.98 4.53 -7.59
N THR A 399 -21.80 5.03 -7.22
CA THR A 399 -21.61 6.39 -6.68
C THR A 399 -21.79 7.51 -7.72
N LEU A 400 -21.89 7.17 -9.01
CA LEU A 400 -21.98 8.15 -10.11
C LEU A 400 -23.42 8.44 -10.53
N ALA A 401 -24.36 7.51 -10.26
CA ALA A 401 -25.78 7.72 -10.55
C ALA A 401 -26.35 8.92 -9.79
N VAL A 402 -27.31 9.61 -10.38
CA VAL A 402 -28.01 10.75 -9.75
C VAL A 402 -28.69 10.29 -8.45
N HIS A 403 -28.53 11.07 -7.39
CA HIS A 403 -29.10 10.80 -6.07
C HIS A 403 -29.92 12.00 -5.57
N VAL A 404 -30.96 11.74 -4.76
CA VAL A 404 -31.86 12.79 -4.24
C VAL A 404 -31.14 13.86 -3.42
N SER A 405 -30.02 13.49 -2.79
CA SER A 405 -29.18 14.39 -1.98
C SER A 405 -28.19 15.22 -2.79
N ASP A 406 -28.04 14.99 -4.11
CA ASP A 406 -26.98 15.65 -4.91
C ASP A 406 -27.03 17.18 -4.80
N ARG A 407 -28.24 17.77 -4.83
CA ARG A 407 -28.41 19.23 -4.68
C ARG A 407 -27.89 19.76 -3.34
N GLN A 408 -28.03 19.01 -2.25
CA GLN A 408 -27.51 19.42 -0.94
C GLN A 408 -26.00 19.22 -0.88
N LEU A 409 -25.50 18.10 -1.40
CA LEU A 409 -24.07 17.81 -1.50
C LEU A 409 -23.31 18.88 -2.31
N ASP A 410 -23.92 19.37 -3.40
CA ASP A 410 -23.35 20.45 -4.23
C ASP A 410 -23.10 21.74 -3.46
N VAL A 411 -23.91 22.02 -2.43
CA VAL A 411 -23.81 23.25 -1.63
C VAL A 411 -22.95 23.03 -0.39
N ASP A 412 -23.03 21.86 0.25
CA ASP A 412 -22.33 21.59 1.52
C ASP A 412 -20.85 21.24 1.32
N ILE A 413 -20.53 20.38 0.36
CA ILE A 413 -19.15 19.89 0.14
C ILE A 413 -18.16 21.04 -0.09
N PRO A 414 -18.43 22.06 -0.93
CA PRO A 414 -17.48 23.16 -1.14
C PRO A 414 -17.23 24.02 0.09
N ARG A 415 -18.13 23.97 1.10
CA ARG A 415 -18.02 24.72 2.36
C ARG A 415 -17.40 23.88 3.49
N CYS A 416 -17.27 22.57 3.29
CA CYS A 416 -16.83 21.61 4.28
C CYS A 416 -15.32 21.73 4.54
N HIS A 417 -14.93 22.04 5.78
CA HIS A 417 -13.52 22.12 6.21
C HIS A 417 -12.60 22.99 5.33
N GLN A 418 -13.08 24.15 4.87
CA GLN A 418 -12.32 25.07 3.98
C GLN A 418 -10.97 25.56 4.55
N TYR A 419 -10.76 25.45 5.86
CA TYR A 419 -9.48 25.79 6.49
C TYR A 419 -8.39 24.74 6.24
N GLU A 420 -8.76 23.52 5.83
CA GLU A 420 -7.83 22.44 5.52
C GLU A 420 -7.52 22.45 4.02
N GLU A 421 -6.26 22.71 3.65
CA GLU A 421 -5.84 22.94 2.27
C GLU A 421 -6.28 21.82 1.32
N LEU A 422 -6.10 20.55 1.73
CA LEU A 422 -6.50 19.40 0.91
C LEU A 422 -8.01 19.35 0.66
N MET A 423 -8.84 19.73 1.64
CA MET A 423 -10.30 19.70 1.53
C MET A 423 -10.86 20.73 0.55
N THR A 424 -10.11 21.81 0.28
CA THR A 424 -10.49 22.81 -0.74
C THR A 424 -10.27 22.31 -2.18
N SER A 425 -9.58 21.19 -2.36
CA SER A 425 -9.22 20.69 -3.68
C SER A 425 -10.42 20.02 -4.40
N PRO A 426 -10.51 20.13 -5.74
CA PRO A 426 -11.53 19.41 -6.51
C PRO A 426 -11.49 17.89 -6.31
N ALA A 427 -10.30 17.33 -6.08
CA ALA A 427 -10.13 15.91 -5.79
C ALA A 427 -10.79 15.51 -4.46
N ALA A 428 -10.65 16.33 -3.42
CA ALA A 428 -11.32 16.11 -2.14
C ALA A 428 -12.84 16.26 -2.27
N HIS A 429 -13.33 17.27 -2.97
CA HIS A 429 -14.77 17.42 -3.22
C HIS A 429 -15.36 16.21 -3.96
N TYR A 430 -14.65 15.71 -4.96
CA TYR A 430 -15.03 14.50 -5.68
C TYR A 430 -15.02 13.25 -4.77
N GLY A 431 -13.96 13.09 -3.97
CA GLY A 431 -13.83 12.00 -3.01
C GLY A 431 -14.95 12.01 -1.96
N LEU A 432 -15.21 13.16 -1.35
CA LEU A 432 -16.23 13.33 -0.31
C LEU A 432 -17.63 13.04 -0.85
N ARG A 433 -17.94 13.52 -2.07
CA ARG A 433 -19.19 13.20 -2.75
C ARG A 433 -19.35 11.70 -2.93
N ARG A 434 -18.33 11.02 -3.47
CA ARG A 434 -18.40 9.58 -3.70
C ARG A 434 -18.54 8.80 -2.41
N LEU A 435 -17.84 9.20 -1.35
CA LEU A 435 -17.93 8.62 -0.02
C LEU A 435 -19.35 8.73 0.55
N LEU A 436 -19.92 9.94 0.57
CA LEU A 436 -21.27 10.20 1.07
C LEU A 436 -22.34 9.47 0.26
N LYS A 437 -22.22 9.46 -1.08
CA LYS A 437 -23.15 8.71 -1.95
C LYS A 437 -23.07 7.21 -1.72
N ALA A 438 -21.87 6.65 -1.60
CA ALA A 438 -21.72 5.23 -1.27
C ALA A 438 -22.37 4.88 0.07
N TRP A 439 -22.22 5.74 1.07
CA TRP A 439 -22.82 5.55 2.39
C TRP A 439 -24.35 5.65 2.35
N LEU A 440 -24.92 6.65 1.66
CA LEU A 440 -26.38 6.80 1.51
C LEU A 440 -27.01 5.66 0.72
N VAL A 441 -26.37 5.23 -0.38
CA VAL A 441 -26.87 4.11 -1.20
C VAL A 441 -26.83 2.79 -0.44
N SER A 442 -25.82 2.58 0.40
CA SER A 442 -25.71 1.37 1.24
C SER A 442 -26.67 1.35 2.42
N HIS A 443 -27.27 2.49 2.78
CA HIS A 443 -28.21 2.62 3.89
C HIS A 443 -29.50 3.33 3.44
N PRO A 444 -30.38 2.65 2.68
CA PRO A 444 -31.58 3.27 2.09
C PRO A 444 -32.56 3.82 3.13
N GLN A 445 -32.47 3.40 4.39
CA GLN A 445 -33.25 3.93 5.51
C GLN A 445 -32.77 5.30 6.01
N TYR A 446 -31.53 5.69 5.66
CA TYR A 446 -30.94 6.96 6.08
C TYR A 446 -31.13 8.05 5.03
N VAL A 447 -31.15 9.28 5.51
CA VAL A 447 -31.18 10.48 4.67
C VAL A 447 -29.98 11.36 5.00
N TYR A 448 -29.59 12.19 4.03
CA TYR A 448 -28.53 13.16 4.27
C TYR A 448 -29.04 14.26 5.19
N TRP A 449 -28.41 14.37 6.36
CA TRP A 449 -28.58 15.48 7.29
C TRP A 449 -27.38 16.42 7.20
N GLN A 450 -27.62 17.72 7.26
CA GLN A 450 -26.56 18.73 7.24
C GLN A 450 -25.54 18.47 8.36
N GLY A 451 -24.25 18.50 8.04
CA GLY A 451 -23.16 18.13 8.94
C GLY A 451 -22.64 16.70 8.77
N CYS A 452 -23.33 15.85 7.98
CA CYS A 452 -22.83 14.52 7.62
C CYS A 452 -21.54 14.60 6.77
N ASP A 453 -21.42 15.63 5.94
CA ASP A 453 -20.19 16.00 5.23
C ASP A 453 -19.01 16.26 6.17
N SER A 454 -19.24 17.07 7.22
CA SER A 454 -18.24 17.35 8.25
C SER A 454 -17.85 16.08 9.04
N LEU A 455 -18.80 15.18 9.27
CA LEU A 455 -18.53 13.88 9.89
C LEU A 455 -17.69 12.95 8.99
N ALA A 456 -17.95 12.96 7.69
CA ALA A 456 -17.26 12.12 6.71
C ALA A 456 -15.84 12.64 6.37
N ALA A 457 -15.62 13.96 6.46
CA ALA A 457 -14.37 14.59 6.06
C ALA A 457 -13.11 14.04 6.77
N PRO A 458 -13.08 13.79 8.10
CA PRO A 458 -11.93 13.16 8.76
C PRO A 458 -11.59 11.78 8.19
N PHE A 459 -12.59 10.95 7.86
CA PHE A 459 -12.35 9.62 7.29
C PHE A 459 -11.80 9.69 5.87
N LEU A 460 -12.27 10.65 5.07
CA LEU A 460 -11.71 10.95 3.76
C LEU A 460 -10.26 11.43 3.88
N LEU A 461 -9.98 12.40 4.76
CA LEU A 461 -8.63 12.94 4.95
C LEU A 461 -7.62 11.86 5.34
N LEU A 462 -7.99 11.00 6.30
CA LEU A 462 -7.13 9.90 6.75
C LEU A 462 -6.93 8.82 5.68
N ASN A 463 -7.92 8.61 4.80
CA ASN A 463 -7.93 7.54 3.80
C ASN A 463 -8.13 8.06 2.38
N PHE A 464 -7.46 9.17 2.04
CA PHE A 464 -7.74 9.92 0.81
C PHE A 464 -7.60 9.09 -0.47
N ASN A 465 -6.57 8.23 -0.50
CA ASN A 465 -6.30 7.30 -1.61
C ASN A 465 -6.96 5.93 -1.42
N ARG A 466 -7.65 5.71 -0.30
CA ARG A 466 -8.29 4.44 0.11
C ARG A 466 -9.77 4.68 0.42
N LEU A 467 -10.51 5.20 -0.56
CA LEU A 467 -11.92 5.53 -0.41
C LEU A 467 -12.80 4.36 0.10
N PRO A 468 -12.55 3.09 -0.29
CA PRO A 468 -13.23 1.93 0.30
C PRO A 468 -13.02 1.81 1.82
N THR A 469 -11.78 1.97 2.28
CA THR A 469 -11.44 2.00 3.71
C THR A 469 -12.11 3.17 4.43
N ALA A 470 -12.16 4.35 3.78
CA ALA A 470 -12.86 5.53 4.31
C ALA A 470 -14.36 5.23 4.55
N LEU A 471 -15.02 4.57 3.59
CA LEU A 471 -16.42 4.16 3.71
C LEU A 471 -16.62 3.15 4.84
N ALA A 472 -15.76 2.14 4.92
CA ALA A 472 -15.87 1.12 5.96
C ALA A 472 -15.70 1.74 7.37
N CYS A 473 -14.71 2.62 7.55
CA CYS A 473 -14.53 3.39 8.79
C CYS A 473 -15.73 4.27 9.12
N LEU A 474 -16.23 5.07 8.16
CA LEU A 474 -17.41 5.91 8.36
C LEU A 474 -18.63 5.08 8.78
N THR A 475 -18.85 3.96 8.10
CA THR A 475 -19.97 3.04 8.37
C THR A 475 -19.86 2.43 9.76
N ALA A 476 -18.68 1.90 10.11
CA ALA A 476 -18.44 1.33 11.43
C ALA A 476 -18.57 2.38 12.55
N PHE A 477 -18.05 3.60 12.32
CA PHE A 477 -18.18 4.70 13.27
C PHE A 477 -19.64 5.10 13.49
N ILE A 478 -20.41 5.29 12.42
CA ILE A 478 -21.83 5.65 12.54
C ILE A 478 -22.61 4.52 13.22
N LYS A 479 -22.38 3.26 12.83
CA LYS A 479 -23.02 2.10 13.48
C LYS A 479 -22.71 2.05 14.98
N LYS A 480 -21.49 2.41 15.38
CA LYS A 480 -21.04 2.33 16.79
C LYS A 480 -21.48 3.51 17.64
N TYR A 481 -21.42 4.74 17.11
CA TYR A 481 -21.57 5.97 17.92
C TYR A 481 -22.80 6.81 17.56
N LEU A 482 -23.34 6.66 16.35
CA LEU A 482 -24.45 7.46 15.83
C LEU A 482 -25.54 6.56 15.24
N ASN A 483 -25.75 5.40 15.87
CA ASN A 483 -26.68 4.40 15.38
C ASN A 483 -28.08 5.01 15.22
N ASN A 484 -28.72 4.78 14.08
CA ASN A 484 -30.05 5.31 13.74
C ASN A 484 -30.19 6.86 13.74
N PHE A 485 -29.11 7.61 13.96
CA PHE A 485 -29.16 9.07 14.03
C PHE A 485 -29.64 9.70 12.71
N PHE A 486 -29.28 9.09 11.58
CA PHE A 486 -29.57 9.60 10.25
C PHE A 486 -30.86 9.03 9.61
N LEU A 487 -31.72 8.39 10.40
CA LEU A 487 -33.05 8.01 9.94
C LEU A 487 -33.84 9.23 9.44
N LYS A 488 -34.78 9.00 8.53
CA LYS A 488 -35.69 10.05 8.06
C LYS A 488 -36.53 10.64 9.21
N ASP A 489 -36.92 9.79 10.15
CA ASP A 489 -37.48 10.18 11.45
C ASP A 489 -36.57 9.65 12.55
N ASN A 490 -35.79 10.55 13.15
CA ASN A 490 -34.85 10.25 14.23
C ASN A 490 -35.33 10.81 15.58
N SER A 491 -36.60 11.21 15.69
CA SER A 491 -37.16 11.84 16.89
C SER A 491 -36.99 10.99 18.15
N ALA A 492 -37.23 9.68 18.07
CA ALA A 492 -37.04 8.75 19.17
C ALA A 492 -35.59 8.67 19.68
N ILE A 493 -34.61 8.84 18.79
CA ILE A 493 -33.18 8.82 19.11
C ILE A 493 -32.77 10.14 19.79
N ILE A 494 -33.27 11.28 19.29
CA ILE A 494 -32.96 12.61 19.83
C ILE A 494 -33.64 12.85 21.18
N GLN A 495 -34.88 12.37 21.36
CA GLN A 495 -35.65 12.54 22.60
C GLN A 495 -35.18 11.64 23.75
N GLY A 496 -34.15 10.82 23.53
CA GLY A 496 -33.58 9.95 24.55
C GLY A 496 -34.56 8.86 24.97
N SER A 497 -34.89 7.93 24.07
CA SER A 497 -35.37 6.62 24.53
C SER A 497 -34.35 6.06 25.52
N ASN A 498 -34.80 5.71 26.74
CA ASN A 498 -34.01 5.18 27.87
C ASN A 498 -33.24 3.88 27.59
N GLU A 499 -33.07 3.47 26.33
CA GLU A 499 -32.18 2.38 25.99
C GLU A 499 -30.78 2.94 25.80
N PRO A 500 -29.81 2.56 26.66
CA PRO A 500 -28.43 2.94 26.44
C PRO A 500 -28.00 2.44 25.06
N PRO A 501 -27.14 3.18 24.34
CA PRO A 501 -26.49 2.66 23.14
C PRO A 501 -25.84 1.32 23.51
N PRO A 502 -25.80 0.31 22.62
CA PRO A 502 -25.20 -0.97 22.95
C PRO A 502 -23.72 -0.72 23.28
N ARG A 503 -23.42 -0.64 24.58
CA ARG A 503 -22.09 -0.95 25.11
C ARG A 503 -21.79 -2.36 24.61
N GLY A 504 -20.53 -2.62 24.24
CA GLY A 504 -20.11 -3.90 23.68
C GLY A 504 -20.77 -5.07 24.42
N LEU A 505 -21.16 -6.10 23.67
CA LEU A 505 -21.96 -7.23 24.17
C LEU A 505 -21.46 -7.64 25.56
N PRO A 506 -22.35 -7.83 26.54
CA PRO A 506 -21.95 -8.26 27.87
C PRO A 506 -21.10 -9.52 27.75
N CYS A 507 -19.89 -9.52 28.32
CA CYS A 507 -19.05 -10.72 28.37
C CYS A 507 -19.40 -11.51 29.65
N SER A 508 -20.59 -12.10 29.68
CA SER A 508 -21.16 -12.79 30.84
C SER A 508 -20.58 -14.20 31.04
N LEU A 509 -19.26 -14.36 30.89
CA LEU A 509 -18.62 -15.66 31.06
C LEU A 509 -18.78 -16.16 32.51
N GLN A 510 -19.21 -17.41 32.68
CA GLN A 510 -19.29 -18.09 33.96
C GLN A 510 -17.91 -18.12 34.62
N HIS A 511 -17.89 -17.83 35.92
CA HIS A 511 -16.67 -17.88 36.71
C HIS A 511 -16.17 -19.33 36.83
N VAL A 512 -14.97 -19.59 36.31
CA VAL A 512 -14.32 -20.90 36.33
C VAL A 512 -12.96 -20.73 36.98
N SER A 513 -12.58 -21.68 37.83
CA SER A 513 -11.28 -21.62 38.52
C SER A 513 -10.13 -21.68 37.51
N TYR A 514 -9.00 -21.06 37.86
CA TYR A 514 -7.80 -21.09 37.02
C TYR A 514 -7.32 -22.53 36.72
N GLN A 515 -7.52 -23.47 37.66
CA GLN A 515 -7.17 -24.87 37.48
C GLN A 515 -8.04 -25.55 36.40
N GLU A 516 -9.33 -25.21 36.32
CA GLU A 516 -10.22 -25.71 35.28
C GLU A 516 -9.96 -25.04 33.94
N LEU A 517 -9.62 -23.74 33.90
CA LEU A 517 -9.26 -23.04 32.68
C LEU A 517 -8.02 -23.64 32.00
N LYS A 518 -7.02 -24.09 32.79
CA LYS A 518 -5.82 -24.78 32.26
C LYS A 518 -6.10 -26.06 31.48
N LYS A 519 -7.27 -26.66 31.64
CA LYS A 519 -7.63 -27.89 30.91
C LYS A 519 -8.05 -27.60 29.47
N TRP A 520 -8.42 -26.35 29.15
CA TRP A 520 -8.88 -25.95 27.83
C TRP A 520 -7.72 -25.49 26.93
N HIS A 521 -7.74 -25.92 25.66
CA HIS A 521 -6.77 -25.51 24.64
C HIS A 521 -7.29 -24.37 23.75
N CYS A 522 -8.50 -23.87 24.04
CA CYS A 522 -9.21 -22.86 23.26
C CYS A 522 -10.02 -21.93 24.19
N PRO A 523 -10.29 -20.68 23.77
CA PRO A 523 -11.10 -19.74 24.55
C PRO A 523 -12.58 -20.13 24.62
N ARG A 524 -13.29 -19.55 25.60
CA ARG A 524 -14.76 -19.62 25.72
C ARG A 524 -15.38 -18.36 25.13
N ILE A 525 -16.54 -18.50 24.48
CA ILE A 525 -17.35 -17.39 23.98
C ILE A 525 -18.61 -17.23 24.85
N SER A 526 -18.99 -16.00 25.18
CA SER A 526 -20.21 -15.73 25.97
C SER A 526 -21.47 -16.01 25.14
N THR A 527 -22.60 -16.21 25.83
CA THR A 527 -23.89 -16.45 25.17
C THR A 527 -24.33 -15.28 24.30
N GLU A 528 -24.06 -14.05 24.73
CA GLU A 528 -24.42 -12.81 24.01
C GLU A 528 -23.59 -12.63 22.74
N GLU A 529 -22.27 -12.85 22.82
CA GLU A 529 -21.39 -12.77 21.65
C GLU A 529 -21.71 -13.89 20.66
N PHE A 530 -21.95 -15.10 21.15
CA PHE A 530 -22.37 -16.22 20.32
C PHE A 530 -23.68 -15.91 19.60
N ALA A 531 -24.70 -15.41 20.31
CA ALA A 531 -26.00 -15.08 19.74
C ALA A 531 -25.91 -14.03 18.62
N TRP A 532 -25.17 -12.95 18.87
CA TRP A 532 -24.96 -11.88 17.90
C TRP A 532 -24.25 -12.41 16.64
N ARG A 533 -23.17 -13.19 16.81
CA ARG A 533 -22.42 -13.73 15.68
C ARG A 533 -23.23 -14.76 14.87
N VAL A 534 -24.07 -15.57 15.52
CA VAL A 534 -24.99 -16.49 14.81
C VAL A 534 -25.99 -15.69 13.95
N SER A 535 -26.55 -14.62 14.49
CA SER A 535 -27.53 -13.77 13.80
C SER A 535 -26.93 -13.07 12.57
N ASP A 536 -25.70 -12.54 12.72
CA ASP A 536 -24.99 -11.83 11.65
C ASP A 536 -24.17 -12.75 10.72
N GLN A 537 -24.24 -14.08 10.90
CA GLN A 537 -23.51 -15.09 10.12
C GLN A 537 -21.97 -14.96 10.19
N LEU A 538 -21.47 -14.50 11.35
CA LEU A 538 -20.07 -14.23 11.63
C LEU A 538 -19.39 -15.35 12.43
N ILE A 539 -19.98 -16.55 12.45
CA ILE A 539 -19.48 -17.72 13.20
C ILE A 539 -19.91 -19.01 12.52
N VAL A 540 -19.09 -20.06 12.64
CA VAL A 540 -19.49 -21.43 12.32
C VAL A 540 -19.73 -22.18 13.62
N ALA A 541 -20.96 -22.66 13.82
CA ALA A 541 -21.33 -23.45 14.99
C ALA A 541 -21.33 -24.95 14.65
N ILE A 542 -20.47 -25.71 15.31
CA ILE A 542 -20.40 -27.17 15.20
C ILE A 542 -21.03 -27.77 16.45
N ASP A 543 -22.18 -28.40 16.28
CA ASP A 543 -22.92 -29.02 17.36
C ASP A 543 -22.54 -30.50 17.46
N ILE A 544 -21.82 -30.85 18.52
CA ILE A 544 -21.29 -32.21 18.73
C ILE A 544 -22.25 -33.10 19.51
N ARG A 545 -23.46 -32.61 19.84
CA ARG A 545 -24.46 -33.40 20.56
C ARG A 545 -24.96 -34.56 19.71
N PRO A 546 -25.44 -35.65 20.33
CA PRO A 546 -26.06 -36.76 19.61
C PRO A 546 -27.18 -36.28 18.68
N GLN A 547 -27.34 -36.94 17.52
CA GLN A 547 -28.36 -36.60 16.51
C GLN A 547 -29.78 -36.46 17.10
N ILE A 548 -30.11 -37.24 18.12
CA ILE A 548 -31.41 -37.19 18.81
C ILE A 548 -31.61 -35.87 19.57
N GLU A 549 -30.56 -35.36 20.21
CA GLU A 549 -30.61 -34.08 20.93
C GLU A 549 -30.61 -32.90 19.96
N PHE A 550 -29.80 -32.98 18.90
CA PHE A 550 -29.79 -32.00 17.82
C PHE A 550 -31.16 -31.86 17.15
N GLY A 551 -31.82 -32.99 16.86
CA GLY A 551 -33.15 -33.03 16.25
C GLY A 551 -34.28 -32.46 17.13
N ARG A 552 -34.08 -32.37 18.45
CA ARG A 552 -35.04 -31.74 19.37
C ARG A 552 -34.91 -30.21 19.43
N GLY A 553 -33.82 -29.67 18.88
CA GLY A 553 -33.53 -28.24 18.86
C GLY A 553 -32.04 -28.01 18.69
N CYS A 554 -31.65 -27.23 17.69
CA CYS A 554 -30.27 -26.89 17.37
C CYS A 554 -30.12 -25.38 17.18
N VAL A 555 -28.89 -24.90 17.25
CA VAL A 555 -28.59 -23.50 16.89
C VAL A 555 -28.86 -23.29 15.41
N LEU A 556 -29.45 -22.15 15.04
CA LEU A 556 -29.73 -21.77 13.67
C LEU A 556 -28.46 -21.94 12.80
N ARG A 557 -28.57 -22.75 11.74
CA ARG A 557 -27.49 -23.05 10.78
C ARG A 557 -26.25 -23.73 11.38
N SER A 558 -26.36 -24.31 12.58
CA SER A 558 -25.30 -25.17 13.11
C SER A 558 -25.21 -26.50 12.34
N ILE A 559 -24.01 -27.07 12.33
CA ILE A 559 -23.71 -28.34 11.66
C ILE A 559 -23.59 -29.42 12.73
N ASN A 560 -24.39 -30.49 12.63
CA ASN A 560 -24.29 -31.60 13.57
C ASN A 560 -23.09 -32.50 13.23
N TYR A 561 -22.22 -32.74 14.23
CA TYR A 561 -21.05 -33.60 14.11
C TYR A 561 -20.88 -34.48 15.37
N PRO A 562 -21.75 -35.50 15.56
CA PRO A 562 -21.74 -36.32 16.76
C PRO A 562 -20.59 -37.32 16.81
N ASN A 563 -20.01 -37.69 15.66
CA ASN A 563 -18.90 -38.65 15.59
C ASN A 563 -17.54 -37.96 15.73
N ILE A 564 -17.27 -37.42 16.93
CA ILE A 564 -16.06 -36.64 17.21
C ILE A 564 -14.74 -37.41 17.09
N ASN A 565 -14.77 -38.75 17.04
CA ASN A 565 -13.57 -39.58 16.88
C ASN A 565 -13.20 -39.82 15.40
N ASP A 566 -14.01 -39.31 14.45
CA ASP A 566 -13.70 -39.38 13.03
C ASP A 566 -12.64 -38.33 12.66
N ALA A 567 -11.41 -38.79 12.44
CA ALA A 567 -10.26 -37.97 12.07
C ALA A 567 -10.34 -37.39 10.65
N SER A 568 -11.27 -37.85 9.81
CA SER A 568 -11.39 -37.39 8.42
C SER A 568 -12.07 -36.02 8.30
N LEU A 569 -12.82 -35.59 9.33
CA LEU A 569 -13.57 -34.32 9.39
C LEU A 569 -14.47 -34.06 8.17
N LEU A 570 -14.83 -35.08 7.38
CA LEU A 570 -15.40 -34.93 6.03
C LEU A 570 -16.60 -33.97 5.96
N ASN A 571 -17.49 -34.00 6.96
CA ASN A 571 -18.73 -33.20 6.98
C ASN A 571 -18.54 -31.76 7.47
N ILE A 572 -17.39 -31.45 8.08
CA ILE A 572 -17.09 -30.12 8.63
C ILE A 572 -15.85 -29.50 8.00
N ALA A 573 -15.05 -30.24 7.22
CA ALA A 573 -13.79 -29.78 6.63
C ALA A 573 -13.95 -28.51 5.77
N GLU A 574 -14.92 -28.47 4.87
CA GLU A 574 -15.16 -27.29 4.03
C GLU A 574 -15.68 -26.09 4.85
N PRO A 575 -16.71 -26.24 5.72
CA PRO A 575 -17.11 -25.19 6.66
C PRO A 575 -15.96 -24.63 7.50
N LEU A 576 -15.07 -25.51 8.01
CA LEU A 576 -13.87 -25.11 8.77
C LEU A 576 -12.91 -24.29 7.91
N ARG A 577 -12.61 -24.74 6.67
CA ARG A 577 -11.74 -23.98 5.75
C ARG A 577 -12.33 -22.62 5.38
N VAL A 578 -13.63 -22.55 5.13
CA VAL A 578 -14.33 -21.30 4.84
C VAL A 578 -14.30 -20.36 6.04
N ALA A 579 -14.50 -20.87 7.26
CA ALA A 579 -14.40 -20.10 8.49
C ALA A 579 -13.00 -19.53 8.68
N GLN A 580 -11.95 -20.35 8.52
CA GLN A 580 -10.57 -19.90 8.62
C GLN A 580 -10.21 -18.85 7.56
N ARG A 581 -10.63 -19.05 6.30
CA ARG A 581 -10.42 -18.08 5.22
C ARG A 581 -11.08 -16.74 5.51
N ASN A 582 -12.26 -16.75 6.11
CA ASN A 582 -13.03 -15.56 6.45
C ASN A 582 -12.72 -15.02 7.86
N GLN A 583 -11.83 -15.68 8.61
CA GLN A 583 -11.51 -15.38 10.01
C GLN A 583 -12.75 -15.37 10.94
N HIS A 584 -13.73 -16.22 10.65
CA HIS A 584 -14.88 -16.43 11.53
C HIS A 584 -14.50 -17.43 12.63
N PRO A 585 -14.90 -17.19 13.90
CA PRO A 585 -14.71 -18.19 14.95
C PRO A 585 -15.44 -19.49 14.62
N ILE A 586 -14.86 -20.59 15.06
CA ILE A 586 -15.43 -21.94 14.96
C ILE A 586 -15.82 -22.32 16.38
N CYS A 587 -17.12 -22.24 16.69
CA CYS A 587 -17.62 -22.52 18.01
C CYS A 587 -18.12 -23.96 18.12
N ILE A 588 -17.55 -24.71 19.06
CA ILE A 588 -18.03 -26.05 19.41
C ILE A 588 -19.14 -25.92 20.44
N VAL A 589 -20.33 -26.38 20.07
CA VAL A 589 -21.52 -26.42 20.91
C VAL A 589 -21.65 -27.82 21.49
N GLY A 590 -21.21 -27.96 22.74
CA GLY A 590 -21.26 -29.20 23.50
C GLY A 590 -22.59 -29.41 24.24
N GLY A 591 -22.88 -30.68 24.54
CA GLY A 591 -23.96 -31.07 25.45
C GLY A 591 -23.52 -31.05 26.93
N LYS A 592 -24.10 -31.92 27.75
CA LYS A 592 -23.76 -32.02 29.18
C LYS A 592 -22.37 -32.62 29.45
N ASP A 593 -21.80 -33.32 28.47
CA ASP A 593 -20.46 -33.90 28.58
C ASP A 593 -19.38 -32.86 28.19
N VAL A 594 -18.87 -32.19 29.21
CA VAL A 594 -17.82 -31.17 29.08
C VAL A 594 -16.47 -31.79 28.68
N GLU A 595 -16.20 -33.04 29.08
CA GLU A 595 -14.93 -33.73 28.77
C GLU A 595 -14.83 -34.06 27.28
N MET A 596 -15.94 -34.52 26.71
CA MET A 596 -16.08 -34.74 25.27
C MET A 596 -15.81 -33.45 24.48
N THR A 597 -16.45 -32.34 24.91
CA THR A 597 -16.30 -31.02 24.26
C THR A 597 -14.87 -30.53 24.30
N ARG A 598 -14.21 -30.68 25.47
CA ARG A 598 -12.81 -30.29 25.68
C ARG A 598 -11.85 -31.12 24.83
N LYS A 599 -12.05 -32.44 24.78
CA LYS A 599 -11.20 -33.32 23.97
C LYS A 599 -11.29 -32.94 22.49
N PHE A 600 -12.50 -32.83 21.96
CA PHE A 600 -12.70 -32.53 20.55
C PHE A 600 -12.17 -31.13 20.16
N SER A 601 -12.41 -30.11 21.00
CA SER A 601 -11.88 -28.77 20.72
C SER A 601 -10.34 -28.74 20.79
N ALA A 602 -9.72 -29.51 21.69
CA ALA A 602 -8.27 -29.67 21.74
C ALA A 602 -7.73 -30.42 20.52
N ASP A 603 -8.41 -31.46 20.04
CA ASP A 603 -8.02 -32.20 18.84
C ASP A 603 -8.00 -31.27 17.61
N LEU A 604 -9.01 -30.41 17.42
CA LEU A 604 -9.03 -29.43 16.32
C LEU A 604 -7.87 -28.41 16.42
N VAL A 605 -7.58 -27.90 17.62
CA VAL A 605 -6.46 -26.99 17.85
C VAL A 605 -5.12 -27.68 17.55
N ASN A 606 -4.95 -28.94 18.00
CA ASN A 606 -3.74 -29.72 17.75
C ASN A 606 -3.55 -30.09 16.27
N MET A 607 -4.65 -30.16 15.50
CA MET A 607 -4.62 -30.32 14.04
C MET A 607 -4.28 -29.01 13.30
N GLY A 608 -4.05 -27.90 14.01
CA GLY A 608 -3.71 -26.60 13.43
C GLY A 608 -4.91 -25.81 12.91
N ILE A 609 -6.11 -26.09 13.42
CA ILE A 609 -7.32 -25.33 13.07
C ILE A 609 -7.39 -24.08 13.95
N ASP A 610 -7.21 -22.92 13.32
CA ASP A 610 -7.26 -21.61 13.97
C ASP A 610 -8.71 -21.16 14.23
N GLY A 611 -8.90 -20.38 15.29
CA GLY A 611 -10.20 -19.74 15.60
C GLY A 611 -11.21 -20.64 16.32
N VAL A 612 -10.79 -21.79 16.85
CA VAL A 612 -11.63 -22.69 17.64
C VAL A 612 -11.97 -22.07 19.00
N CYS A 613 -13.24 -22.07 19.38
CA CYS A 613 -13.73 -21.69 20.70
C CYS A 613 -14.87 -22.60 21.16
N VAL A 614 -15.27 -22.51 22.42
CA VAL A 614 -16.40 -23.28 22.98
C VAL A 614 -17.46 -22.37 23.57
N LEU A 615 -18.73 -22.72 23.39
CA LEU A 615 -19.83 -21.97 23.98
C LEU A 615 -19.81 -22.11 25.51
N ASP A 616 -19.77 -20.99 26.21
CA ASP A 616 -19.79 -20.99 27.67
C ASP A 616 -21.11 -21.56 28.21
N GLY A 617 -21.02 -22.55 29.10
CA GLY A 617 -22.18 -23.31 29.59
C GLY A 617 -22.80 -24.29 28.59
N GLY A 618 -22.25 -24.42 27.37
CA GLY A 618 -22.71 -25.35 26.34
C GLY A 618 -24.12 -25.03 25.83
N PHE A 619 -24.76 -26.00 25.14
CA PHE A 619 -26.10 -25.81 24.59
C PHE A 619 -27.15 -25.46 25.65
N GLU A 620 -27.00 -25.97 26.89
CA GLU A 620 -27.95 -25.73 27.98
C GLU A 620 -28.05 -24.24 28.36
N ALA A 621 -27.00 -23.45 28.12
CA ALA A 621 -26.99 -22.02 28.38
C ALA A 621 -27.90 -21.22 27.44
N ILE A 622 -28.15 -21.74 26.23
CA ILE A 622 -28.94 -21.08 25.19
C ILE A 622 -30.24 -21.81 24.84
N ARG A 623 -30.54 -22.94 25.49
CA ARG A 623 -31.67 -23.83 25.15
C ARG A 623 -33.05 -23.15 25.15
N HIS A 624 -33.19 -22.07 25.91
CA HIS A 624 -34.44 -21.31 26.06
C HIS A 624 -34.51 -20.08 25.15
N ASP A 625 -33.45 -19.80 24.39
CA ASP A 625 -33.40 -18.68 23.47
C ASP A 625 -34.08 -19.04 22.15
N THR A 626 -35.36 -18.68 22.05
CA THR A 626 -36.19 -18.95 20.87
C THR A 626 -35.74 -18.19 19.61
N SER A 627 -34.85 -17.21 19.72
CA SER A 627 -34.29 -16.50 18.57
C SER A 627 -33.12 -17.25 17.91
N LEU A 628 -32.44 -18.11 18.68
CA LEU A 628 -31.29 -18.88 18.23
C LEU A 628 -31.61 -20.35 17.95
N ILE A 629 -32.58 -20.92 18.66
CA ILE A 629 -32.89 -22.34 18.60
C ILE A 629 -33.99 -22.62 17.57
N HIS A 630 -33.71 -23.56 16.66
CA HIS A 630 -34.63 -24.04 15.64
C HIS A 630 -34.76 -25.56 15.71
N VAL A 631 -35.93 -26.10 15.38
CA VAL A 631 -36.13 -27.55 15.24
C VAL A 631 -35.89 -27.91 13.77
N PRO A 632 -34.79 -28.59 13.44
CA PRO A 632 -34.48 -28.92 12.05
C PRO A 632 -35.59 -29.80 11.45
N HIS A 633 -36.12 -29.38 10.30
CA HIS A 633 -37.15 -30.11 9.54
C HIS A 633 -36.54 -31.24 8.70
#